data_AF-A0A7K6H3R0-F1
#
_entry.id   AF-A0A7K6H3R0-F1
#
_cell.length_a   1.000
_cell.length_b   1.000
_cell.length_c   1.000
_cell.angle_alpha   90.00
_cell.angle_beta   90.00
_cell.angle_gamma   90.00
#
_symmetry.space_group_name_H-M   'P 1'
#
loop_
_entity.id
_entity.type
_entity.pdbx_description
1 polymer ?
#
loop_
_entity_poly.entity_id
_entity_poly.type
_entity_poly.pdbx_seq_one_letter_code
_entity_poly.pdbx_strand_id
1 'polypeptide(L)'
;MDAAGSQVADECAEYAGQYQSGYITTQGGNLLCKKIIHLITDNQVKSQVSQVLHVCEQRRYKSVAFPAIGTGQAGQSPAKVADEMLDAIVEFARQKSVQHLQTVKIVIFQTNMLMDFYESMKKREDLDSSTTESWLSSLKSFFWGKKQPSEKKRSMTLEKKVDLVIFQICGESQEKVDATESWIKNLILKEQFENTISDEAIESFDETQIAILEDLQRRKQVTIQLENKLSPPQIKISGISRDVCSVSLEVQEMIQQIKSSEEEQSKAELLYNLVEWRYPGSKNSFVAFNKLTNMQLEHAKIAKKPYLDVKINNKSYKVDLNTLKATDDQGKTINLQRVTKDEGK
;
A
#
# COMPACT_ATOMS: atom_id res chain seq x y z
N MET A 1 -13.15 23.46 9.85
CA MET A 1 -13.01 24.91 9.60
C MET A 1 -11.56 25.30 9.41
N ASP A 2 -10.64 24.77 10.23
CA ASP A 2 -9.21 25.13 10.22
C ASP A 2 -8.55 25.09 8.83
N ALA A 3 -8.78 24.02 8.07
CA ALA A 3 -8.22 23.87 6.72
C ALA A 3 -8.83 24.84 5.67
N ALA A 4 -10.03 25.36 5.90
CA ALA A 4 -10.69 26.31 4.98
C ALA A 4 -10.24 27.75 5.22
N GLY A 5 -9.69 28.07 6.40
CA GLY A 5 -9.28 29.41 6.80
C GLY A 5 -10.37 30.21 7.51
N SER A 6 -9.97 31.28 8.21
CA SER A 6 -10.86 32.10 9.05
C SER A 6 -11.97 32.80 8.28
N GLN A 7 -11.72 33.17 7.01
CA GLN A 7 -12.72 33.82 6.15
C GLN A 7 -14.01 33.00 6.00
N VAL A 8 -13.89 31.67 5.92
CA VAL A 8 -15.06 30.79 5.84
C VAL A 8 -15.84 30.76 7.17
N ALA A 9 -15.14 30.85 8.30
CA ALA A 9 -15.78 30.95 9.61
C ALA A 9 -16.53 32.28 9.78
N ASP A 10 -15.97 33.38 9.28
CA ASP A 10 -16.59 34.71 9.29
C ASP A 10 -17.86 34.72 8.41
N GLU A 11 -17.80 34.16 7.19
CA GLU A 11 -18.99 33.98 6.33
C GLU A 11 -20.06 33.14 7.03
N CYS A 12 -19.69 32.06 7.71
CA CYS A 12 -20.63 31.26 8.48
C CYS A 12 -21.30 32.05 9.62
N ALA A 13 -20.54 32.88 10.33
CA ALA A 13 -21.06 33.70 11.42
C ALA A 13 -22.02 34.79 10.91
N GLU A 14 -21.73 35.40 9.76
CA GLU A 14 -22.60 36.37 9.11
C GLU A 14 -23.93 35.74 8.68
N TYR A 15 -23.89 34.53 8.12
CA TYR A 15 -25.10 33.81 7.67
C TYR A 15 -25.80 33.03 8.78
N ALA A 16 -25.25 32.96 9.99
CA ALA A 16 -25.83 32.28 11.14
C ALA A 16 -27.16 32.89 11.63
N GLY A 17 -27.73 33.90 10.95
CA GLY A 17 -29.09 34.39 11.20
C GLY A 17 -30.11 34.05 10.11
N GLN A 18 -29.68 33.55 8.95
CA GLN A 18 -30.50 33.38 7.74
C GLN A 18 -30.93 31.93 7.50
N TYR A 19 -31.49 31.28 8.53
CA TYR A 19 -31.76 29.83 8.59
C TYR A 19 -32.88 29.29 7.70
N GLN A 20 -33.51 30.09 6.84
CA GLN A 20 -34.76 29.69 6.18
C GLN A 20 -34.62 28.50 5.21
N SER A 21 -33.39 28.16 4.77
CA SER A 21 -33.12 27.09 3.79
C SER A 21 -32.54 25.79 4.37
N GLY A 22 -32.19 25.70 5.66
CA GLY A 22 -31.60 24.48 6.25
C GLY A 22 -30.11 24.21 5.88
N TYR A 23 -29.51 25.07 5.07
CA TYR A 23 -28.08 25.05 4.72
C TYR A 23 -27.55 26.46 4.46
N ILE A 24 -26.24 26.63 4.57
CA ILE A 24 -25.51 27.87 4.24
C ILE A 24 -24.46 27.55 3.16
N THR A 25 -24.27 28.43 2.18
CA THR A 25 -23.20 28.29 1.18
C THR A 25 -22.16 29.39 1.34
N THR A 26 -20.89 28.99 1.47
CA THR A 26 -19.73 29.90 1.60
C THR A 26 -18.74 29.68 0.47
N GLN A 27 -17.71 30.52 0.38
CA GLN A 27 -16.56 30.28 -0.50
C GLN A 27 -15.75 29.04 -0.07
N GLY A 28 -14.88 28.54 -0.97
CA GLY A 28 -13.98 27.42 -0.68
C GLY A 28 -12.85 27.75 0.31
N GLY A 29 -12.51 29.03 0.46
CA GLY A 29 -11.34 29.47 1.21
C GLY A 29 -10.06 28.80 0.68
N ASN A 30 -9.29 28.18 1.59
CA ASN A 30 -8.06 27.47 1.26
C ASN A 30 -8.29 26.02 0.75
N LEU A 31 -9.53 25.54 0.68
CA LEU A 31 -9.83 24.21 0.15
C LEU A 31 -9.83 24.21 -1.37
N LEU A 32 -9.51 23.07 -1.97
CA LEU A 32 -9.55 22.83 -3.42
C LEU A 32 -10.98 22.64 -3.93
N CYS A 33 -11.90 23.56 -3.59
CA CYS A 33 -13.28 23.57 -4.07
C CYS A 33 -13.76 25.01 -4.32
N LYS A 34 -14.80 25.16 -5.14
CA LYS A 34 -15.36 26.49 -5.44
C LYS A 34 -16.22 27.05 -4.32
N LYS A 35 -16.95 26.18 -3.63
CA LYS A 35 -17.94 26.51 -2.59
C LYS A 35 -17.97 25.41 -1.54
N ILE A 36 -18.38 25.77 -0.33
CA ILE A 36 -18.69 24.83 0.75
C ILE A 36 -20.16 25.00 1.11
N ILE A 37 -20.92 23.91 1.09
CA ILE A 37 -22.31 23.87 1.53
C ILE A 37 -22.33 23.27 2.94
N HIS A 38 -22.65 24.11 3.93
CA HIS A 38 -22.74 23.74 5.34
C HIS A 38 -24.17 23.33 5.64
N LEU A 39 -24.34 22.07 6.04
CA LEU A 39 -25.63 21.50 6.42
C LEU A 39 -25.78 21.51 7.93
N ILE A 40 -26.96 21.88 8.41
CA ILE A 40 -27.35 21.66 9.80
C ILE A 40 -27.99 20.29 9.85
N THR A 41 -27.34 19.31 10.47
CA THR A 41 -27.89 17.95 10.51
C THR A 41 -29.15 17.90 11.38
N ASP A 42 -30.24 17.41 10.79
CA ASP A 42 -31.55 17.16 11.42
C ASP A 42 -31.88 15.65 11.48
N ASN A 43 -30.85 14.83 11.25
CA ASN A 43 -30.92 13.38 11.08
C ASN A 43 -31.78 12.89 9.89
N GLN A 44 -32.15 13.77 8.95
CA GLN A 44 -32.83 13.39 7.71
C GLN A 44 -31.84 13.32 6.53
N VAL A 45 -30.84 12.43 6.60
CA VAL A 45 -29.68 12.43 5.69
C VAL A 45 -30.09 12.40 4.22
N LYS A 46 -31.09 11.58 3.87
CA LYS A 46 -31.63 11.51 2.50
C LYS A 46 -32.10 12.88 1.98
N SER A 47 -32.87 13.61 2.80
CA SER A 47 -33.37 14.95 2.47
C SER A 47 -32.22 15.93 2.26
N GLN A 48 -31.24 15.90 3.17
CA GLN A 48 -30.07 16.79 3.11
C GLN A 48 -29.21 16.54 1.87
N VAL A 49 -28.94 15.28 1.53
CA VAL A 49 -28.20 14.93 0.30
C VAL A 49 -28.99 15.38 -0.92
N SER A 50 -30.28 15.06 -0.99
CA SER A 50 -31.15 15.49 -2.09
C SER A 50 -31.11 17.01 -2.27
N GLN A 51 -31.23 17.77 -1.19
CA GLN A 51 -31.18 19.22 -1.22
C GLN A 51 -29.85 19.74 -1.82
N VAL A 52 -28.71 19.20 -1.40
CA VAL A 52 -27.41 19.60 -1.93
C VAL A 52 -27.28 19.25 -3.42
N LEU A 53 -27.74 18.07 -3.85
CA LEU A 53 -27.72 17.67 -5.26
C LEU A 53 -28.50 18.67 -6.12
N HIS A 54 -29.70 19.07 -5.69
CA HIS A 54 -30.50 20.08 -6.40
C HIS A 54 -29.84 21.46 -6.41
N VAL A 55 -29.22 21.89 -5.30
CA VAL A 55 -28.46 23.15 -5.25
C VAL A 55 -27.30 23.13 -6.24
N CYS A 56 -26.55 22.02 -6.29
CA CYS A 56 -25.45 21.85 -7.23
C CYS A 56 -25.92 21.90 -8.68
N GLU A 57 -27.03 21.26 -9.00
CA GLU A 57 -27.64 21.28 -10.33
C GLU A 57 -28.09 22.68 -10.74
N GLN A 58 -28.86 23.36 -9.88
CA GLN A 58 -29.33 24.73 -10.10
C GLN A 58 -28.18 25.72 -10.31
N ARG A 59 -27.08 25.52 -9.57
CA ARG A 59 -25.86 26.35 -9.68
C ARG A 59 -24.90 25.87 -10.77
N ARG A 60 -25.27 24.86 -11.54
CA ARG A 60 -24.50 24.29 -12.66
C ARG A 60 -23.12 23.79 -12.25
N TYR A 61 -22.99 23.24 -11.05
CA TYR A 61 -21.76 22.60 -10.60
C TYR A 61 -21.63 21.21 -11.23
N LYS A 62 -20.41 20.85 -11.61
CA LYS A 62 -20.12 19.57 -12.25
C LYS A 62 -19.85 18.44 -11.27
N SER A 63 -19.40 18.78 -10.05
CA SER A 63 -19.04 17.81 -9.04
C SER A 63 -19.39 18.27 -7.63
N VAL A 64 -19.66 17.29 -6.77
CA VAL A 64 -19.89 17.49 -5.33
C VAL A 64 -19.25 16.34 -4.55
N ALA A 65 -18.71 16.65 -3.37
CA ALA A 65 -18.18 15.67 -2.44
C ALA A 65 -18.90 15.78 -1.09
N PHE A 66 -19.33 14.64 -0.55
CA PHE A 66 -20.00 14.53 0.74
C PHE A 66 -19.12 13.74 1.72
N PRO A 67 -19.12 14.11 3.01
CA PRO A 67 -18.70 13.16 4.05
C PRO A 67 -19.80 12.10 4.26
N ALA A 68 -19.53 11.08 5.07
CA ALA A 68 -20.59 10.24 5.65
C ALA A 68 -21.42 11.07 6.64
N ILE A 69 -22.48 11.71 6.16
CA ILE A 69 -23.23 12.72 6.92
C ILE A 69 -23.90 12.07 8.13
N GLY A 70 -23.63 12.59 9.33
CA GLY A 70 -24.30 12.14 10.55
C GLY A 70 -23.64 10.98 11.30
N THR A 71 -22.59 10.35 10.75
CA THR A 71 -21.87 9.25 11.43
C THR A 71 -20.87 9.70 12.50
N GLY A 72 -20.67 11.02 12.64
CA GLY A 72 -19.85 11.63 13.69
C GLY A 72 -20.66 11.90 14.96
N GLN A 73 -20.68 13.15 15.41
CA GLN A 73 -21.35 13.57 16.66
C GLN A 73 -22.86 13.29 16.70
N ALA A 74 -23.52 13.18 15.55
CA ALA A 74 -24.94 12.84 15.49
C ALA A 74 -25.23 11.33 15.74
N GLY A 75 -24.18 10.49 15.81
CA GLY A 75 -24.29 9.10 16.25
C GLY A 75 -25.12 8.18 15.34
N GLN A 76 -25.32 8.54 14.08
CA GLN A 76 -26.11 7.72 13.16
C GLN A 76 -25.34 6.49 12.70
N SER A 77 -26.06 5.38 12.53
CA SER A 77 -25.50 4.12 12.03
C SER A 77 -24.91 4.30 10.61
N PRO A 78 -23.65 3.90 10.36
CA PRO A 78 -23.05 3.99 9.04
C PRO A 78 -23.84 3.28 7.94
N ALA A 79 -24.38 2.08 8.21
CA ALA A 79 -25.23 1.35 7.26
C ALA A 79 -26.51 2.12 6.89
N LYS A 80 -27.18 2.71 7.90
CA LYS A 80 -28.37 3.53 7.66
C LYS A 80 -28.03 4.78 6.84
N VAL A 81 -26.95 5.47 7.20
CA VAL A 81 -26.47 6.66 6.48
C VAL A 81 -26.13 6.31 5.03
N ALA A 82 -25.43 5.19 4.80
CA ALA A 82 -25.11 4.73 3.46
C ALA A 82 -26.36 4.52 2.61
N ASP A 83 -27.35 3.82 3.13
CA ASP A 83 -28.62 3.58 2.44
C ASP A 83 -29.34 4.90 2.10
N GLU A 84 -29.46 5.81 3.07
CA GLU A 84 -30.13 7.10 2.86
C GLU A 84 -29.41 8.01 1.85
N MET A 85 -28.07 8.08 1.91
CA MET A 85 -27.28 8.87 0.97
C MET A 85 -27.40 8.32 -0.45
N LEU A 86 -27.29 6.99 -0.61
CA LEU A 86 -27.37 6.35 -1.92
C LEU A 86 -28.78 6.40 -2.51
N ASP A 87 -29.82 6.26 -1.69
CA ASP A 87 -31.20 6.45 -2.15
C ASP A 87 -31.44 7.87 -2.69
N ALA A 88 -30.97 8.90 -1.99
CA ALA A 88 -31.08 10.28 -2.48
C ALA A 88 -30.39 10.47 -3.83
N ILE A 89 -29.20 9.87 -4.00
CA ILE A 89 -28.43 9.95 -5.24
C ILE A 89 -29.15 9.22 -6.37
N VAL A 90 -29.66 8.01 -6.13
CA VAL A 90 -30.42 7.23 -7.12
C VAL A 90 -31.70 7.95 -7.54
N GLU A 91 -32.46 8.48 -6.57
CA GLU A 91 -33.68 9.24 -6.85
C GLU A 91 -33.39 10.51 -7.65
N PHE A 92 -32.34 11.26 -7.29
CA PHE A 92 -31.91 12.44 -8.03
C PHE A 92 -31.48 12.08 -9.45
N ALA A 93 -30.65 11.04 -9.63
CA ALA A 93 -30.13 10.63 -10.93
C ALA A 93 -31.23 10.13 -11.89
N ARG A 94 -32.34 9.60 -11.36
CA ARG A 94 -33.52 9.18 -12.15
C ARG A 94 -34.34 10.35 -12.71
N GLN A 95 -34.12 11.58 -12.23
CA GLN A 95 -34.85 12.75 -12.72
C GLN A 95 -34.35 13.17 -14.11
N LYS A 96 -35.29 13.37 -15.05
CA LYS A 96 -34.98 13.82 -16.42
C LYS A 96 -34.33 15.22 -16.51
N SER A 97 -34.38 15.99 -15.42
CA SER A 97 -33.91 17.38 -15.35
C SER A 97 -32.45 17.53 -14.95
N VAL A 98 -31.74 16.45 -14.61
CA VAL A 98 -30.32 16.52 -14.24
C VAL A 98 -29.47 16.67 -15.51
N GLN A 99 -28.76 17.80 -15.64
CA GLN A 99 -27.96 18.14 -16.82
C GLN A 99 -26.52 18.51 -16.49
N HIS A 100 -26.27 19.06 -15.30
CA HIS A 100 -25.01 19.73 -14.98
C HIS A 100 -24.14 18.95 -13.99
N LEU A 101 -24.73 18.36 -12.96
CA LEU A 101 -24.02 17.60 -11.95
C LEU A 101 -23.67 16.20 -12.46
N GLN A 102 -22.38 15.96 -12.66
CA GLN A 102 -21.86 14.75 -13.31
C GLN A 102 -21.16 13.80 -12.33
N THR A 103 -20.66 14.31 -11.20
CA THR A 103 -19.85 13.51 -10.29
C THR A 103 -20.25 13.76 -8.84
N VAL A 104 -20.67 12.69 -8.17
CA VAL A 104 -20.92 12.67 -6.73
C VAL A 104 -19.89 11.75 -6.09
N LYS A 105 -19.15 12.26 -5.10
CA LYS A 105 -18.18 11.47 -4.33
C LYS A 105 -18.56 11.45 -2.86
N ILE A 106 -18.59 10.26 -2.25
CA ILE A 106 -18.68 10.13 -0.79
C ILE A 106 -17.28 9.84 -0.27
N VAL A 107 -16.77 10.73 0.61
CA VAL A 107 -15.44 10.64 1.20
C VAL A 107 -15.57 10.10 2.62
N ILE A 108 -15.12 8.87 2.80
CA ILE A 108 -15.22 8.15 4.06
C ILE A 108 -13.91 8.32 4.84
N PHE A 109 -14.00 8.86 6.06
CA PHE A 109 -12.84 9.08 6.93
C PHE A 109 -12.42 7.82 7.69
N GLN A 110 -13.37 7.04 8.23
CA GLN A 110 -13.10 5.83 9.00
C GLN A 110 -13.26 4.58 8.12
N THR A 111 -12.22 3.77 8.02
CA THR A 111 -12.15 2.61 7.11
C THR A 111 -13.18 1.52 7.41
N ASN A 112 -13.59 1.37 8.67
CA ASN A 112 -14.64 0.42 9.08
C ASN A 112 -16.00 0.71 8.42
N MET A 113 -16.31 1.97 8.10
CA MET A 113 -17.56 2.35 7.42
C MET A 113 -17.54 2.03 5.92
N LEU A 114 -16.38 1.74 5.33
CA LEU A 114 -16.27 1.50 3.88
C LEU A 114 -17.11 0.29 3.44
N MET A 115 -17.16 -0.75 4.28
CA MET A 115 -17.95 -1.96 4.01
C MET A 115 -19.45 -1.66 4.00
N ASP A 116 -19.95 -0.85 4.93
CA ASP A 116 -21.38 -0.48 4.98
C ASP A 116 -21.82 0.24 3.70
N PHE A 117 -21.01 1.21 3.22
CA PHE A 117 -21.28 1.90 1.96
C PHE A 117 -21.17 0.98 0.75
N TYR A 118 -20.19 0.07 0.74
CA TYR A 118 -20.02 -0.91 -0.33
C TYR A 118 -21.20 -1.89 -0.42
N GLU A 119 -21.66 -2.44 0.70
CA GLU A 119 -22.83 -3.33 0.75
C GLU A 119 -24.11 -2.61 0.33
N SER A 120 -24.27 -1.35 0.76
CA SER A 120 -25.39 -0.51 0.36
C SER A 120 -25.43 -0.27 -1.16
N MET A 121 -24.26 -0.08 -1.79
CA MET A 121 -24.17 0.01 -3.26
C MET A 121 -24.56 -1.32 -3.92
N LYS A 122 -24.05 -2.46 -3.43
CA LYS A 122 -24.38 -3.79 -3.97
C LYS A 122 -25.86 -4.13 -3.92
N LYS A 123 -26.54 -3.83 -2.81
CA LYS A 123 -28.00 -4.08 -2.67
C LYS A 123 -28.83 -3.43 -3.78
N ARG A 124 -28.35 -2.32 -4.35
CA ARG A 124 -29.03 -1.55 -5.40
C ARG A 124 -28.66 -2.03 -6.81
N GLU A 125 -27.71 -2.97 -6.93
CA GLU A 125 -27.35 -3.67 -8.16
C GLU A 125 -28.29 -4.87 -8.40
N ASP A 126 -28.57 -5.67 -7.36
CA ASP A 126 -29.36 -6.91 -7.46
C ASP A 126 -30.88 -6.70 -7.72
N LEU A 127 -31.40 -5.50 -7.48
CA LEU A 127 -32.83 -5.19 -7.62
C LEU A 127 -33.29 -5.03 -9.09
N ASP A 128 -32.37 -4.86 -10.04
CA ASP A 128 -32.67 -4.69 -11.47
C ASP A 128 -32.36 -5.95 -12.32
N SER A 129 -31.82 -7.03 -11.73
CA SER A 129 -31.42 -8.24 -12.46
C SER A 129 -32.41 -9.40 -12.31
N SER A 130 -33.58 -9.32 -12.96
CA SER A 130 -34.40 -10.51 -13.23
C SER A 130 -34.58 -10.72 -14.74
N THR A 131 -33.48 -10.88 -15.48
CA THR A 131 -33.50 -11.57 -16.78
C THR A 131 -32.10 -11.95 -17.26
N THR A 132 -32.00 -13.17 -17.78
CA THR A 132 -30.99 -13.69 -18.72
C THR A 132 -29.61 -14.11 -18.18
N GLU A 133 -29.64 -15.20 -17.42
CA GLU A 133 -28.70 -16.32 -17.59
C GLU A 133 -28.76 -16.84 -19.05
N SER A 134 -27.63 -16.84 -19.76
CA SER A 134 -27.24 -17.72 -20.88
C SER A 134 -26.35 -16.91 -21.83
N TRP A 135 -25.04 -17.21 -21.91
CA TRP A 135 -24.16 -16.98 -23.09
C TRP A 135 -22.65 -17.26 -22.87
N LEU A 136 -22.17 -17.67 -21.68
CA LEU A 136 -20.73 -17.85 -21.44
C LEU A 136 -20.18 -19.29 -21.51
N SER A 137 -20.83 -20.20 -22.24
CA SER A 137 -20.36 -21.60 -22.37
C SER A 137 -19.48 -21.91 -23.60
N SER A 138 -19.04 -20.92 -24.38
CA SER A 138 -18.46 -21.20 -25.72
C SER A 138 -17.00 -20.76 -26.00
N LEU A 139 -16.19 -20.41 -24.99
CA LEU A 139 -14.79 -19.96 -25.24
C LEU A 139 -13.68 -20.76 -24.52
N LYS A 140 -13.81 -22.08 -24.41
CA LYS A 140 -12.69 -22.96 -24.00
C LYS A 140 -12.52 -24.17 -24.90
N SER A 141 -12.06 -23.94 -26.13
CA SER A 141 -11.44 -25.00 -26.93
C SER A 141 -10.57 -24.41 -28.04
N PHE A 142 -9.33 -24.01 -27.74
CA PHE A 142 -8.26 -24.05 -28.74
C PHE A 142 -6.86 -23.92 -28.11
N PHE A 143 -6.04 -24.96 -28.33
CA PHE A 143 -4.59 -25.13 -28.08
C PHE A 143 -4.15 -25.25 -26.60
N TRP A 144 -3.53 -26.33 -26.11
CA TRP A 144 -2.28 -26.96 -26.60
C TRP A 144 -2.10 -28.38 -26.03
N GLY A 145 -1.41 -29.25 -26.79
CA GLY A 145 -1.27 -30.69 -26.56
C GLY A 145 -0.25 -31.15 -25.50
N LYS A 146 -0.36 -32.45 -25.19
CA LYS A 146 0.40 -33.24 -24.22
C LYS A 146 1.91 -33.34 -24.53
N LYS A 147 2.76 -33.19 -23.50
CA LYS A 147 3.96 -34.03 -23.24
C LYS A 147 4.17 -34.21 -21.72
N GLN A 148 4.62 -35.42 -21.35
CA GLN A 148 4.88 -35.94 -19.99
C GLN A 148 6.08 -35.25 -19.28
N PRO A 149 6.24 -35.43 -17.94
CA PRO A 149 6.97 -34.54 -17.06
C PRO A 149 8.45 -34.91 -16.94
N SER A 150 9.28 -33.88 -16.99
CA SER A 150 10.57 -33.83 -16.31
C SER A 150 10.50 -32.74 -15.23
N GLU A 151 11.19 -32.99 -14.12
CA GLU A 151 11.09 -32.31 -12.82
C GLU A 151 10.98 -30.78 -12.92
N LYS A 152 9.79 -30.25 -12.60
CA LYS A 152 9.53 -28.81 -12.56
C LYS A 152 9.96 -28.23 -11.21
N LYS A 153 11.07 -27.50 -11.18
CA LYS A 153 11.25 -26.42 -10.20
C LYS A 153 10.10 -25.41 -10.38
N ARG A 154 9.43 -25.08 -9.27
CA ARG A 154 8.18 -24.31 -9.21
C ARG A 154 8.34 -22.94 -9.89
N SER A 155 7.56 -22.72 -10.94
CA SER A 155 7.23 -21.36 -11.40
C SER A 155 6.22 -20.82 -10.39
N MET A 156 6.65 -19.96 -9.48
CA MET A 156 5.76 -19.42 -8.45
C MET A 156 5.05 -18.20 -9.00
N THR A 157 3.88 -18.41 -9.59
CA THR A 157 2.96 -17.32 -9.91
C THR A 157 2.20 -16.99 -8.62
N LEU A 158 2.42 -15.79 -8.06
CA LEU A 158 1.63 -15.32 -6.93
C LEU A 158 0.15 -15.30 -7.32
N GLU A 159 -0.72 -15.75 -6.42
CA GLU A 159 -2.13 -16.02 -6.73
C GLU A 159 -2.82 -14.75 -7.25
N LYS A 160 -3.29 -14.77 -8.50
CA LYS A 160 -4.04 -13.67 -9.11
C LYS A 160 -5.46 -13.66 -8.54
N LYS A 161 -5.68 -12.88 -7.47
CA LYS A 161 -7.02 -12.41 -7.10
C LYS A 161 -7.33 -11.18 -7.93
N VAL A 162 -7.94 -11.37 -9.09
CA VAL A 162 -8.49 -10.25 -9.85
C VAL A 162 -9.96 -10.13 -9.46
N ASP A 163 -10.29 -9.07 -8.72
CA ASP A 163 -11.67 -8.69 -8.48
C ASP A 163 -12.24 -8.14 -9.79
N LEU A 164 -13.20 -8.86 -10.36
CA LEU A 164 -13.84 -8.46 -11.60
C LEU A 164 -14.75 -7.26 -11.34
N VAL A 165 -14.53 -6.19 -12.09
CA VAL A 165 -15.42 -5.02 -12.12
C VAL A 165 -16.18 -5.03 -13.44
N ILE A 166 -17.50 -5.04 -13.36
CA ILE A 166 -18.39 -4.98 -14.52
C ILE A 166 -18.82 -3.53 -14.72
N PHE A 167 -18.59 -2.99 -15.92
CA PHE A 167 -19.12 -1.70 -16.33
C PHE A 167 -20.33 -1.91 -17.23
N GLN A 168 -21.50 -1.43 -16.82
CA GLN A 168 -22.67 -1.35 -17.69
C GLN A 168 -22.79 0.07 -18.24
N ILE A 169 -22.88 0.20 -19.57
CA ILE A 169 -22.87 1.48 -20.27
C ILE A 169 -24.18 1.60 -21.05
N CYS A 170 -24.97 2.62 -20.74
CA CYS A 170 -26.21 2.95 -21.43
C CYS A 170 -26.08 4.33 -22.08
N GLY A 171 -26.57 4.48 -23.31
CA GLY A 171 -26.50 5.74 -24.06
C GLY A 171 -27.62 5.85 -25.09
N GLU A 172 -27.83 7.06 -25.60
CA GLU A 172 -28.90 7.38 -26.56
C GLU A 172 -28.73 6.70 -27.93
N SER A 173 -27.53 6.21 -28.24
CA SER A 173 -27.23 5.42 -29.43
C SER A 173 -26.05 4.46 -29.17
N GLN A 174 -25.94 3.40 -29.97
CA GLN A 174 -24.82 2.46 -29.90
C GLN A 174 -23.46 3.16 -30.08
N GLU A 175 -23.38 4.14 -30.99
CA GLU A 175 -22.15 4.92 -31.23
C GLU A 175 -21.67 5.66 -29.97
N LYS A 176 -22.60 6.17 -29.15
CA LYS A 176 -22.28 6.83 -27.88
C LYS A 176 -21.84 5.83 -26.81
N VAL A 177 -22.44 4.64 -26.79
CA VAL A 177 -22.03 3.53 -25.91
C VAL A 177 -20.61 3.10 -26.26
N ASP A 178 -20.33 2.83 -27.54
CA ASP A 178 -19.02 2.37 -28.02
C ASP A 178 -17.91 3.42 -27.78
N ALA A 179 -18.24 4.71 -28.01
CA ALA A 179 -17.32 5.81 -27.73
C ALA A 179 -16.99 5.91 -26.23
N THR A 180 -17.98 5.70 -25.36
CA THR A 180 -17.81 5.72 -23.90
C THR A 180 -17.01 4.52 -23.43
N GLU A 181 -17.31 3.32 -23.95
CA GLU A 181 -16.54 2.10 -23.66
C GLU A 181 -15.06 2.28 -24.05
N SER A 182 -14.81 2.79 -25.26
CA SER A 182 -13.46 3.07 -25.75
C SER A 182 -12.75 4.11 -24.89
N TRP A 183 -13.44 5.15 -24.46
CA TRP A 183 -12.89 6.18 -23.57
C TRP A 183 -12.51 5.61 -22.19
N ILE A 184 -13.36 4.80 -21.57
CA ILE A 184 -13.08 4.12 -20.30
C ILE A 184 -11.90 3.17 -20.45
N LYS A 185 -11.88 2.33 -21.50
CA LYS A 185 -10.76 1.45 -21.81
C LYS A 185 -9.45 2.22 -21.95
N ASN A 186 -9.46 3.32 -22.69
CA ASN A 186 -8.28 4.16 -22.87
C ASN A 186 -7.81 4.80 -21.56
N LEU A 187 -8.72 5.24 -20.69
CA LEU A 187 -8.35 5.74 -19.36
C LEU A 187 -7.69 4.66 -18.49
N ILE A 188 -8.28 3.46 -18.46
CA ILE A 188 -7.73 2.33 -17.70
C ILE A 188 -6.33 1.97 -18.23
N LEU A 189 -6.18 1.83 -19.55
CA LEU A 189 -4.92 1.48 -20.18
C LEU A 189 -3.85 2.56 -19.99
N LYS A 190 -4.24 3.84 -19.95
CA LYS A 190 -3.32 4.96 -19.72
C LYS A 190 -2.79 5.00 -18.29
N GLU A 191 -3.61 4.58 -17.31
CA GLU A 191 -3.21 4.53 -15.90
C GLU A 191 -2.46 3.24 -15.53
N GLN A 192 -2.62 2.19 -16.35
CA GLN A 192 -1.84 0.96 -16.22
C GLN A 192 -0.38 1.17 -16.61
N PHE A 193 0.50 0.66 -15.77
CA PHE A 193 1.93 0.67 -15.96
C PHE A 193 2.48 -0.70 -15.61
N GLU A 194 3.60 -1.03 -16.24
CA GLU A 194 4.32 -2.26 -16.04
C GLU A 194 5.80 -1.93 -15.89
N ASN A 195 6.42 -2.45 -14.84
CA ASN A 195 7.84 -2.33 -14.61
C ASN A 195 8.47 -3.70 -14.41
N THR A 196 9.67 -3.89 -14.95
CA THR A 196 10.43 -5.13 -14.84
C THR A 196 11.77 -4.83 -14.21
N ILE A 197 12.06 -5.50 -13.09
CA ILE A 197 13.34 -5.42 -12.39
C ILE A 197 14.10 -6.70 -12.68
N SER A 198 15.35 -6.57 -13.15
CA SER A 198 16.22 -7.72 -13.45
C SER A 198 17.51 -7.60 -12.66
N ASP A 199 17.81 -8.62 -11.85
CA ASP A 199 18.97 -8.64 -10.96
C ASP A 199 19.32 -10.06 -10.51
N GLU A 200 20.61 -10.39 -10.39
CA GLU A 200 21.07 -11.72 -9.94
C GLU A 200 20.68 -12.00 -8.49
N ALA A 201 20.63 -10.98 -7.63
CA ALA A 201 20.26 -11.14 -6.21
C ALA A 201 18.83 -11.63 -5.99
N ILE A 202 17.98 -11.60 -7.04
CA ILE A 202 16.63 -12.18 -7.00
C ILE A 202 16.69 -13.71 -6.80
N GLU A 203 17.77 -14.38 -7.22
CA GLU A 203 17.97 -15.82 -6.98
C GLU A 203 18.04 -16.16 -5.48
N SER A 204 18.50 -15.20 -4.67
CA SER A 204 18.64 -15.33 -3.21
C SER A 204 17.36 -15.03 -2.44
N PHE A 205 16.23 -14.74 -3.10
CA PHE A 205 14.95 -14.45 -2.41
C PHE A 205 14.42 -15.72 -1.72
N ASP A 206 14.32 -15.66 -0.39
CA ASP A 206 13.78 -16.73 0.44
C ASP A 206 12.29 -16.51 0.79
N GLU A 207 11.74 -17.38 1.63
CA GLU A 207 10.34 -17.32 2.06
C GLU A 207 9.95 -15.95 2.66
N THR A 208 10.90 -15.24 3.28
CA THR A 208 10.70 -13.90 3.84
C THR A 208 10.46 -12.88 2.73
N GLN A 209 11.32 -12.84 1.70
CA GLN A 209 11.13 -11.90 0.59
C GLN A 209 9.88 -12.23 -0.20
N ILE A 210 9.57 -13.51 -0.39
CA ILE A 210 8.32 -13.94 -1.03
C ILE A 210 7.09 -13.46 -0.25
N ALA A 211 7.07 -13.61 1.07
CA ALA A 211 5.96 -13.14 1.91
C ALA A 211 5.79 -11.61 1.82
N ILE A 212 6.90 -10.86 1.73
CA ILE A 212 6.86 -9.41 1.51
C ILE A 212 6.24 -9.08 0.15
N LEU A 213 6.62 -9.78 -0.92
CA LEU A 213 6.04 -9.59 -2.25
C LEU A 213 4.53 -9.90 -2.27
N GLU A 214 4.09 -10.97 -1.60
CA GLU A 214 2.66 -11.30 -1.48
C GLU A 214 1.87 -10.22 -0.73
N ASP A 215 2.43 -9.68 0.35
CA ASP A 215 1.83 -8.59 1.10
C ASP A 215 1.76 -7.29 0.29
N LEU A 216 2.82 -6.97 -0.46
CA LEU A 216 2.84 -5.83 -1.39
C LEU A 216 1.78 -5.97 -2.46
N GLN A 217 1.68 -7.16 -3.08
CA GLN A 217 0.68 -7.45 -4.09
C GLN A 217 -0.74 -7.14 -3.58
N ARG A 218 -1.06 -7.62 -2.37
CA ARG A 218 -2.36 -7.41 -1.74
C ARG A 218 -2.61 -5.95 -1.34
N ARG A 219 -1.66 -5.29 -0.66
CA ARG A 219 -1.85 -3.93 -0.14
C ARG A 219 -1.86 -2.87 -1.24
N LYS A 220 -1.08 -3.07 -2.29
CA LYS A 220 -0.89 -2.10 -3.38
C LYS A 220 -1.70 -2.45 -4.63
N GLN A 221 -2.47 -3.53 -4.59
CA GLN A 221 -3.36 -3.95 -5.68
C GLN A 221 -2.63 -4.05 -7.04
N VAL A 222 -1.37 -4.49 -6.99
CA VAL A 222 -0.55 -4.77 -8.18
C VAL A 222 -0.58 -6.26 -8.48
N THR A 223 -0.13 -6.66 -9.65
CA THR A 223 0.24 -8.05 -9.98
C THR A 223 1.75 -8.14 -9.98
N ILE A 224 2.31 -9.10 -9.25
CA ILE A 224 3.75 -9.37 -9.21
C ILE A 224 4.00 -10.78 -9.75
N GLN A 225 4.88 -10.89 -10.73
CA GLN A 225 5.27 -12.14 -11.37
C GLN A 225 6.77 -12.34 -11.22
N LEU A 226 7.17 -13.51 -10.70
CA LEU A 226 8.56 -13.88 -10.50
C LEU A 226 9.01 -14.82 -11.63
N GLU A 227 9.97 -14.39 -12.44
CA GLU A 227 10.45 -15.08 -13.63
C GLU A 227 11.85 -15.68 -13.40
N ASN A 228 11.94 -16.66 -12.50
CA ASN A 228 13.20 -17.30 -12.06
C ASN A 228 13.88 -18.19 -13.11
N LYS A 229 13.36 -18.24 -14.35
CA LYS A 229 13.94 -19.02 -15.44
C LYS A 229 14.82 -18.17 -16.36
N LEU A 230 14.77 -16.85 -16.19
CA LEU A 230 15.61 -15.91 -16.91
C LEU A 230 16.94 -15.74 -16.18
N SER A 231 17.98 -15.33 -16.90
CA SER A 231 19.27 -14.96 -16.35
C SER A 231 19.65 -13.58 -16.91
N PRO A 232 19.65 -12.51 -16.07
CA PRO A 232 19.27 -12.53 -14.66
C PRO A 232 17.77 -12.81 -14.46
N PRO A 233 17.35 -13.34 -13.30
CA PRO A 233 15.93 -13.46 -12.96
C PRO A 233 15.24 -12.09 -13.02
N GLN A 234 13.91 -12.12 -13.18
CA GLN A 234 13.12 -10.89 -13.29
C GLN A 234 11.91 -10.90 -12.35
N ILE A 235 11.60 -9.73 -11.81
CA ILE A 235 10.34 -9.43 -11.13
C ILE A 235 9.57 -8.45 -11.99
N LYS A 236 8.41 -8.89 -12.45
CA LYS A 236 7.51 -8.11 -13.28
C LYS A 236 6.33 -7.62 -12.46
N ILE A 237 6.11 -6.31 -12.44
CA ILE A 237 5.11 -5.63 -11.60
C ILE A 237 4.18 -4.86 -12.52
N SER A 238 2.89 -5.21 -12.51
CA SER A 238 1.87 -4.59 -13.36
C SER A 238 0.71 -4.06 -12.51
N GLY A 239 0.19 -2.87 -12.79
CA GLY A 239 -0.88 -2.24 -11.99
C GLY A 239 -1.02 -0.76 -12.30
N ILE A 240 -1.58 0.03 -11.38
CA ILE A 240 -1.63 1.48 -11.56
C ILE A 240 -0.25 2.12 -11.33
N SER A 241 0.08 3.14 -12.13
CA SER A 241 1.41 3.75 -12.18
C SER A 241 2.02 4.10 -10.82
N ARG A 242 1.25 4.75 -9.93
CA ARG A 242 1.71 5.14 -8.58
C ARG A 242 2.12 3.92 -7.74
N ASP A 243 1.29 2.88 -7.76
CA ASP A 243 1.47 1.72 -6.90
C ASP A 243 2.57 0.81 -7.45
N VAL A 244 2.67 0.67 -8.78
CA VAL A 244 3.81 -0.01 -9.44
C VAL A 244 5.13 0.67 -9.10
N CYS A 245 5.19 2.00 -9.15
CA CYS A 245 6.39 2.76 -8.80
C CYS A 245 6.78 2.54 -7.32
N SER A 246 5.82 2.64 -6.40
CA SER A 246 6.03 2.36 -4.96
C SER A 246 6.58 0.96 -4.73
N VAL A 247 5.95 -0.07 -5.31
CA VAL A 247 6.38 -1.47 -5.14
C VAL A 247 7.76 -1.69 -5.78
N SER A 248 8.04 -1.05 -6.91
CA SER A 248 9.35 -1.17 -7.57
C SER A 248 10.49 -0.68 -6.68
N LEU A 249 10.28 0.43 -5.95
CA LEU A 249 11.27 0.94 -5.00
C LEU A 249 11.49 -0.03 -3.84
N GLU A 250 10.42 -0.57 -3.25
CA GLU A 250 10.52 -1.54 -2.16
C GLU A 250 11.26 -2.82 -2.60
N VAL A 251 11.03 -3.28 -3.83
CA VAL A 251 11.77 -4.42 -4.42
C VAL A 251 13.25 -4.10 -4.63
N GLN A 252 13.57 -2.90 -5.13
CA GLN A 252 14.96 -2.47 -5.29
C GLN A 252 15.68 -2.37 -3.94
N GLU A 253 15.01 -1.90 -2.88
CA GLU A 253 15.57 -1.88 -1.53
C GLU A 253 15.86 -3.29 -1.00
N MET A 254 14.97 -4.25 -1.22
CA MET A 254 15.21 -5.66 -0.85
C MET A 254 16.44 -6.24 -1.57
N ILE A 255 16.56 -6.00 -2.88
CA ILE A 255 17.72 -6.42 -3.68
C ILE A 255 19.00 -5.80 -3.11
N GLN A 256 18.97 -4.50 -2.80
CA GLN A 256 20.13 -3.78 -2.27
C GLN A 256 20.54 -4.31 -0.89
N GLN A 257 19.57 -4.65 -0.04
CA GLN A 257 19.83 -5.24 1.28
C GLN A 257 20.53 -6.59 1.15
N ILE A 258 20.06 -7.47 0.25
CA ILE A 258 20.70 -8.77 -0.01
C ILE A 258 22.14 -8.57 -0.47
N LYS A 259 22.37 -7.74 -1.49
CA LYS A 259 23.72 -7.46 -1.99
C LYS A 259 24.66 -6.92 -0.92
N SER A 260 24.18 -5.96 -0.12
CA SER A 260 24.98 -5.38 0.97
C SER A 260 25.33 -6.42 2.05
N SER A 261 24.40 -7.31 2.37
CA SER A 261 24.62 -8.40 3.33
C SER A 261 25.61 -9.42 2.79
N GLU A 262 25.51 -9.81 1.53
CA GLU A 262 26.44 -10.74 0.87
C GLU A 262 27.85 -10.15 0.79
N GLU A 263 27.97 -8.85 0.45
CA GLU A 263 29.26 -8.14 0.45
C GLU A 263 29.88 -8.11 1.84
N GLU A 264 29.08 -7.80 2.87
CA GLU A 264 29.55 -7.74 4.25
C GLU A 264 29.96 -9.12 4.77
N GLN A 265 29.22 -10.17 4.42
CA GLN A 265 29.58 -11.56 4.74
C GLN A 265 30.88 -11.96 4.03
N SER A 266 31.05 -11.59 2.76
CA SER A 266 32.26 -11.86 1.99
C SER A 266 33.49 -11.16 2.59
N LYS A 267 33.34 -9.88 2.98
CA LYS A 267 34.39 -9.14 3.69
C LYS A 267 34.71 -9.78 5.04
N ALA A 268 33.68 -10.17 5.79
CA ALA A 268 33.84 -10.83 7.08
C ALA A 268 34.59 -12.17 6.95
N GLU A 269 34.32 -12.95 5.90
CA GLU A 269 35.02 -14.18 5.57
C GLU A 269 36.51 -13.95 5.33
N LEU A 270 36.84 -13.04 4.41
CA LEU A 270 38.21 -12.71 4.05
C LEU A 270 39.00 -12.21 5.26
N LEU A 271 38.40 -11.33 6.07
CA LEU A 271 39.05 -10.80 7.25
C LEU A 271 39.23 -11.88 8.34
N TYR A 272 38.28 -12.79 8.49
CA TYR A 272 38.37 -13.91 9.42
C TYR A 272 39.53 -14.86 9.09
N ASN A 273 39.91 -14.96 7.81
CA ASN A 273 41.08 -15.73 7.37
C ASN A 273 42.41 -15.06 7.73
N LEU A 274 42.43 -13.74 7.94
CA LEU A 274 43.63 -12.97 8.30
C LEU A 274 43.76 -12.76 9.82
N VAL A 275 42.64 -12.53 10.51
CA VAL A 275 42.63 -12.18 11.94
C VAL A 275 41.45 -12.84 12.63
N GLU A 276 41.72 -13.45 13.78
CA GLU A 276 40.70 -14.10 14.61
C GLU A 276 40.71 -13.54 16.03
N TRP A 277 39.56 -13.01 16.43
CA TRP A 277 39.24 -12.59 17.77
C TRP A 277 38.59 -13.74 18.52
N ARG A 278 38.98 -13.91 19.78
CA ARG A 278 38.51 -15.00 20.64
C ARG A 278 38.18 -14.51 22.04
N TYR A 279 37.27 -15.20 22.71
CA TYR A 279 36.90 -14.97 24.11
C TYR A 279 37.10 -16.26 24.93
N PRO A 280 37.22 -16.16 26.27
CA PRO A 280 37.40 -17.33 27.13
C PRO A 280 36.18 -18.26 27.10
N GLY A 281 36.43 -19.54 26.84
CA GLY A 281 35.45 -20.63 26.89
C GLY A 281 35.57 -21.52 28.13
N SER A 282 34.99 -22.71 28.08
CA SER A 282 35.11 -23.71 29.16
C SER A 282 36.52 -24.29 29.24
N LYS A 283 36.98 -24.63 30.45
CA LYS A 283 38.25 -25.37 30.69
C LYS A 283 39.48 -24.72 30.03
N ASN A 284 39.65 -23.41 30.20
CA ASN A 284 40.83 -22.67 29.72
C ASN A 284 41.00 -22.64 28.18
N SER A 285 39.95 -22.99 27.43
CA SER A 285 39.94 -22.85 25.97
C SER A 285 39.52 -21.44 25.55
N PHE A 286 39.87 -21.06 24.32
CA PHE A 286 39.39 -19.85 23.68
C PHE A 286 38.43 -20.21 22.56
N VAL A 287 37.31 -19.48 22.47
CA VAL A 287 36.29 -19.66 21.44
C VAL A 287 36.33 -18.45 20.52
N ALA A 288 36.37 -18.68 19.21
CA ALA A 288 36.35 -17.62 18.23
C ALA A 288 34.99 -16.92 18.18
N PHE A 289 34.99 -15.61 17.93
CA PHE A 289 33.77 -14.90 17.55
C PHE A 289 33.27 -15.38 16.19
N ASN A 290 31.97 -15.23 15.92
CA ASN A 290 31.47 -15.40 14.56
C ASN A 290 32.14 -14.36 13.63
N LYS A 291 32.14 -14.65 12.32
CA LYS A 291 32.87 -13.88 11.31
C LYS A 291 32.47 -12.40 11.30
N LEU A 292 31.18 -12.09 11.46
CA LEU A 292 30.68 -10.72 11.47
C LEU A 292 31.14 -9.94 12.71
N THR A 293 30.97 -10.50 13.91
CA THR A 293 31.45 -9.86 15.15
C THR A 293 32.99 -9.74 15.16
N ASN A 294 33.70 -10.72 14.61
CA ASN A 294 35.14 -10.67 14.41
C ASN A 294 35.54 -9.47 13.54
N MET A 295 34.88 -9.29 12.40
CA MET A 295 35.14 -8.17 11.50
C MET A 295 34.81 -6.82 12.15
N GLN A 296 33.71 -6.72 12.89
CA GLN A 296 33.36 -5.49 13.61
C GLN A 296 34.41 -5.11 14.67
N LEU A 297 34.91 -6.08 15.44
CA LEU A 297 35.99 -5.87 16.41
C LEU A 297 37.26 -5.39 15.72
N GLU A 298 37.62 -6.02 14.60
CA GLU A 298 38.82 -5.68 13.85
C GLU A 298 38.74 -4.29 13.21
N HIS A 299 37.64 -3.96 12.53
CA HIS A 299 37.41 -2.63 11.98
C HIS A 299 37.43 -1.55 13.07
N ALA A 300 36.79 -1.80 14.22
CA ALA A 300 36.78 -0.86 15.33
C ALA A 300 38.19 -0.64 15.90
N LYS A 301 39.01 -1.69 15.99
CA LYS A 301 40.41 -1.60 16.42
C LYS A 301 41.25 -0.80 15.42
N ILE A 302 41.15 -1.09 14.12
CA ILE A 302 41.86 -0.35 13.05
C ILE A 302 41.47 1.13 13.05
N ALA A 303 40.17 1.41 13.22
CA ALA A 303 39.64 2.77 13.32
C ALA A 303 39.96 3.47 14.66
N LYS A 304 40.72 2.82 15.55
CA LYS A 304 41.11 3.33 16.88
C LYS A 304 39.93 3.76 17.74
N LYS A 305 38.78 3.09 17.60
CA LYS A 305 37.64 3.29 18.51
C LYS A 305 38.04 2.77 19.90
N PRO A 306 37.69 3.46 20.99
CA PRO A 306 38.07 3.03 22.33
C PRO A 306 37.25 1.81 22.78
N TYR A 307 35.96 1.79 22.43
CA TYR A 307 35.02 0.77 22.89
C TYR A 307 34.15 0.21 21.76
N LEU A 308 33.74 -1.06 21.90
CA LEU A 308 32.70 -1.69 21.08
C LEU A 308 31.85 -2.62 21.96
N ASP A 309 30.53 -2.57 21.81
CA ASP A 309 29.63 -3.50 22.49
C ASP A 309 29.49 -4.80 21.67
N VAL A 310 29.62 -5.93 22.35
CA VAL A 310 29.47 -7.27 21.74
C VAL A 310 28.59 -8.17 22.61
N LYS A 311 28.05 -9.23 22.02
CA LYS A 311 27.31 -10.26 22.76
C LYS A 311 28.10 -11.56 22.82
N ILE A 312 28.24 -12.11 24.02
CA ILE A 312 28.89 -13.41 24.29
C ILE A 312 27.92 -14.22 25.14
N ASN A 313 27.51 -15.40 24.66
CA ASN A 313 26.53 -16.27 25.35
C ASN A 313 25.26 -15.49 25.78
N ASN A 314 24.70 -14.68 24.87
CA ASN A 314 23.55 -13.80 25.10
C ASN A 314 23.72 -12.69 26.16
N LYS A 315 24.92 -12.49 26.71
CA LYS A 315 25.22 -11.36 27.60
C LYS A 315 25.98 -10.27 26.84
N SER A 316 25.63 -9.02 27.11
CA SER A 316 26.30 -7.85 26.54
C SER A 316 27.59 -7.55 27.29
N TYR A 317 28.65 -7.26 26.55
CA TYR A 317 29.93 -6.81 27.08
C TYR A 317 30.40 -5.58 26.33
N LYS A 318 30.95 -4.61 27.07
CA LYS A 318 31.66 -3.47 26.51
C LYS A 318 33.14 -3.81 26.40
N VAL A 319 33.65 -3.91 25.18
CA VAL A 319 35.04 -4.23 24.87
C VAL A 319 35.87 -2.97 24.80
N ASP A 320 36.90 -2.86 25.63
CA ASP A 320 37.99 -1.91 25.48
C ASP A 320 39.01 -2.47 24.46
N LEU A 321 39.11 -1.82 23.30
CA LEU A 321 39.90 -2.30 22.15
C LEU A 321 41.41 -2.05 22.30
N ASN A 322 41.81 -1.20 23.24
CA ASN A 322 43.21 -0.92 23.56
C ASN A 322 43.77 -1.98 24.51
N THR A 323 43.00 -2.32 25.54
CA THR A 323 43.39 -3.29 26.57
C THR A 323 42.96 -4.72 26.24
N LEU A 324 42.10 -4.92 25.24
CA LEU A 324 41.48 -6.19 24.87
C LEU A 324 40.67 -6.81 26.01
N LYS A 325 40.00 -5.97 26.81
CA LYS A 325 39.16 -6.41 27.94
C LYS A 325 37.70 -6.15 27.65
N ALA A 326 36.83 -7.12 27.96
CA ALA A 326 35.39 -6.97 27.83
C ALA A 326 34.75 -7.00 29.22
N THR A 327 33.90 -6.00 29.52
CA THR A 327 33.25 -5.86 30.83
C THR A 327 31.74 -5.98 30.69
N ASP A 328 31.10 -6.83 31.49
CA ASP A 328 29.64 -6.94 31.52
C ASP A 328 28.98 -5.84 32.37
N ASP A 329 27.65 -5.84 32.39
CA ASP A 329 26.83 -4.92 33.18
C ASP A 329 27.02 -5.06 34.69
N GLN A 330 27.55 -6.19 35.15
CA GLN A 330 27.87 -6.47 36.56
C GLN A 330 29.32 -6.11 36.92
N GLY A 331 30.09 -5.54 35.98
CA GLY A 331 31.49 -5.16 36.19
C GLY A 331 32.47 -6.32 36.09
N LYS A 332 32.03 -7.52 35.74
CA LYS A 332 32.91 -8.67 35.53
C LYS A 332 33.67 -8.48 34.22
N THR A 333 35.00 -8.58 34.31
CA THR A 333 35.89 -8.41 33.16
C THR A 333 36.45 -9.74 32.67
N ILE A 334 36.50 -9.91 31.35
CA ILE A 334 37.17 -11.02 30.66
C ILE A 334 38.23 -10.46 29.69
N ASN A 335 39.30 -11.21 29.47
CA ASN A 335 40.33 -10.84 28.49
C ASN A 335 40.01 -11.50 27.14
N LEU A 336 39.94 -10.70 26.09
CA LEU A 336 39.84 -11.17 24.71
C LEU A 336 41.23 -11.41 24.12
N GLN A 337 41.29 -12.26 23.11
CA GLN A 337 42.51 -12.52 22.36
C GLN A 337 42.30 -12.10 20.90
N ARG A 338 43.27 -11.39 20.32
CA ARG A 338 43.35 -11.12 18.88
C ARG A 338 44.56 -11.87 18.32
N VAL A 339 44.33 -12.76 17.37
CA VAL A 339 45.36 -13.61 16.75
C VAL A 339 45.43 -13.30 15.27
N THR A 340 46.60 -12.88 14.78
CA THR A 340 46.86 -12.82 13.34
C THR A 340 47.16 -14.22 12.83
N LYS A 341 46.46 -14.63 11.78
CA LYS A 341 46.73 -15.86 11.05
C LYS A 341 47.74 -15.47 9.98
N ASP A 342 49.02 -15.59 10.28
CA ASP A 342 50.05 -15.44 9.25
C ASP A 342 49.80 -16.47 8.15
N GLU A 343 49.86 -16.04 6.89
CA GLU A 343 50.01 -16.97 5.76
C GLU A 343 51.25 -17.83 6.07
N GLY A 344 51.05 -19.14 6.15
CA GLY A 344 52.14 -20.08 6.37
C GLY A 344 53.28 -19.83 5.38
N LYS A 345 54.50 -19.95 5.89
CA LYS A 345 55.74 -20.11 5.11
C LYS A 345 55.59 -21.05 3.91
#